data_AF-A0A7K1DS40-F1
#
_entry.id   AF-A0A7K1DS40-F1
#
_cell.length_a   1.000
_cell.length_b   1.000
_cell.length_c   1.000
_cell.angle_alpha   90.00
_cell.angle_beta   90.00
_cell.angle_gamma   90.00
#
_symmetry.space_group_name_H-M   'P 1'
#
loop_
_entity.id
_entity.type
_entity.pdbx_description
1 polymer ?
#
loop_
_entity_poly.entity_id
_entity_poly.type
_entity_poly.pdbx_seq_one_letter_code
_entity_poly.pdbx_strand_id
1 'polypeptide(L)'
;MAITVTPETFSFVSFDSAYIARIATLVAEQLGLTDINIEIAVDETSPLTRIDVEVTDSLISIRPLSGALEDTRRPRQQSELATTLAMARSLLRARDRLRGGFENAPLDTELSLPQAAAWDTYILGRITRMNIEVKKQAALYNFRNRHGFNDASDHVFEKIWNADSFTWDELSALSANTLTLSA
;
A
#
# COMPACT_ATOMS: atom_id res chain seq x y z
N MET A 1 9.11 13.28 -14.02
CA MET A 1 7.88 12.93 -13.29
C MET A 1 7.09 14.20 -12.97
N ALA A 2 5.84 14.26 -13.39
CA ALA A 2 4.86 15.20 -12.85
C ALA A 2 4.02 14.51 -11.76
N ILE A 3 3.72 15.22 -10.67
CA ILE A 3 2.83 14.76 -9.60
C ILE A 3 1.69 15.75 -9.46
N THR A 4 0.46 15.27 -9.60
CA THR A 4 -0.75 16.08 -9.44
C THR A 4 -1.61 15.51 -8.31
N VAL A 5 -2.22 16.39 -7.54
CA VAL A 5 -3.15 16.03 -6.46
C VAL A 5 -4.47 16.73 -6.75
N THR A 6 -5.57 15.97 -6.74
CA THR A 6 -6.92 16.48 -6.95
C THR A 6 -7.82 15.98 -5.82
N PRO A 7 -8.67 16.84 -5.23
CA PRO A 7 -8.74 18.28 -5.46
C PRO A 7 -7.52 19.05 -4.91
N GLU A 8 -7.29 20.27 -5.41
CA GLU A 8 -6.24 21.15 -4.87
C GLU A 8 -6.64 21.74 -3.50
N THR A 9 -7.94 21.92 -3.27
CA THR A 9 -8.53 22.43 -2.03
C THR A 9 -9.63 21.48 -1.56
N PHE A 10 -9.65 21.18 -0.27
CA PHE A 10 -10.57 20.21 0.35
C PHE A 10 -11.63 20.92 1.19
N SER A 11 -12.84 20.38 1.21
CA SER A 11 -14.00 20.98 1.88
C SER A 11 -14.44 20.20 3.14
N PHE A 12 -14.24 18.89 3.17
CA PHE A 12 -14.72 18.02 4.26
C PHE A 12 -13.64 17.74 5.30
N VAL A 13 -12.39 17.62 4.85
CA VAL A 13 -11.23 17.35 5.71
C VAL A 13 -10.12 18.36 5.40
N SER A 14 -9.43 18.86 6.43
CA SER A 14 -8.31 19.79 6.27
C SER A 14 -7.06 19.06 5.77
N PHE A 15 -7.07 18.63 4.51
CA PHE A 15 -5.91 18.11 3.81
C PHE A 15 -5.14 19.24 3.11
N ASP A 16 -3.82 19.07 3.05
CA ASP A 16 -2.90 19.90 2.28
C ASP A 16 -2.45 19.12 1.04
N SER A 17 -2.91 19.55 -0.14
CA SER A 17 -2.57 18.95 -1.44
C SER A 17 -1.07 19.03 -1.75
N ALA A 18 -0.42 20.15 -1.39
CA ALA A 18 1.02 20.33 -1.58
C ALA A 18 1.82 19.41 -0.65
N TYR A 19 1.33 19.18 0.56
CA TYR A 19 1.90 18.19 1.48
C TYR A 19 1.85 16.77 0.88
N ILE A 20 0.68 16.35 0.36
CA ILE A 20 0.49 15.04 -0.29
C ILE A 20 1.47 14.89 -1.47
N ALA A 21 1.53 15.90 -2.34
CA ALA A 21 2.43 15.89 -3.50
C ALA A 21 3.90 15.78 -3.08
N ARG A 22 4.32 16.51 -2.04
CA ARG A 22 5.70 16.45 -1.52
C ARG A 22 6.04 15.06 -1.00
N ILE A 23 5.16 14.44 -0.22
CA ILE A 23 5.38 13.08 0.29
C ILE A 23 5.45 12.07 -0.86
N ALA A 24 4.53 12.15 -1.83
CA ALA A 24 4.56 11.29 -3.00
C ALA A 24 5.86 11.45 -3.81
N THR A 25 6.36 12.69 -3.95
CA THR A 25 7.63 13.00 -4.62
C THR A 25 8.80 12.27 -3.94
N LEU A 26 8.94 12.46 -2.62
CA LEU A 26 10.03 11.87 -1.85
C LEU A 26 10.03 10.34 -1.94
N VAL A 27 8.85 9.73 -1.83
CA VAL A 27 8.74 8.27 -1.91
C VAL A 27 8.98 7.77 -3.33
N ALA A 28 8.48 8.44 -4.36
CA ALA A 28 8.72 8.08 -5.74
C ALA A 28 10.22 8.13 -6.09
N GLU A 29 10.93 9.17 -5.64
CA GLU A 29 12.39 9.29 -5.79
C GLU A 29 13.12 8.13 -5.10
N GLN A 30 12.78 7.84 -3.84
CA GLN A 30 13.39 6.73 -3.09
C GLN A 30 13.15 5.37 -3.76
N LEU A 31 12.02 5.22 -4.45
CA LEU A 31 11.65 4.00 -5.17
C LEU A 31 12.13 3.97 -6.63
N GLY A 32 12.77 5.04 -7.11
CA GLY A 32 13.27 5.18 -8.47
C GLY A 32 12.19 5.41 -9.53
N LEU A 33 10.99 5.83 -9.17
CA LEU A 33 9.83 6.05 -10.06
C LEU A 33 9.82 7.47 -10.69
N THR A 34 10.99 8.03 -11.01
CA THR A 34 11.14 9.44 -11.42
C THR A 34 10.83 9.70 -12.91
N ASP A 35 10.65 8.64 -13.68
CA ASP A 35 10.42 8.59 -15.12
C ASP A 35 8.93 8.41 -15.49
N ILE A 36 8.04 8.22 -14.51
CA ILE A 36 6.60 8.05 -14.72
C ILE A 36 5.82 9.19 -14.06
N ASN A 37 4.65 9.53 -14.59
CA ASN A 37 3.77 10.52 -13.97
C ASN A 37 2.90 9.88 -12.88
N ILE A 38 2.51 10.66 -11.87
CA ILE A 38 1.68 10.19 -10.76
C ILE A 38 0.50 11.14 -10.58
N GLU A 39 -0.71 10.60 -10.64
CA GLU A 39 -1.96 11.30 -10.35
C GLU A 39 -2.55 10.79 -9.04
N ILE A 40 -2.85 11.70 -8.11
CA ILE A 40 -3.41 11.37 -6.81
C ILE A 40 -4.79 12.03 -6.70
N ALA A 41 -5.85 11.26 -6.87
CA ALA A 41 -7.22 11.74 -6.79
C ALA A 41 -7.86 11.30 -5.46
N VAL A 42 -7.85 12.20 -4.48
CA VAL A 42 -8.38 11.96 -3.13
C VAL A 42 -9.90 12.11 -3.14
N ASP A 43 -10.61 11.06 -2.74
CA ASP A 43 -12.05 11.12 -2.52
C ASP A 43 -12.34 11.51 -1.06
N GLU A 44 -12.58 12.81 -0.83
CA GLU A 44 -12.91 13.34 0.49
C GLU A 44 -14.35 13.02 0.95
N THR A 45 -15.18 12.38 0.11
CA THR A 45 -16.58 12.08 0.44
C THR A 45 -16.77 10.76 1.17
N SER A 46 -15.72 9.92 1.22
CA SER A 46 -15.77 8.61 1.85
C SER A 46 -14.80 8.51 3.04
N PRO A 47 -15.28 8.19 4.26
CA PRO A 47 -14.43 8.08 5.46
C PRO A 47 -13.67 6.74 5.53
N LEU A 48 -13.74 5.92 4.48
CA LEU A 48 -13.08 4.61 4.44
C LEU A 48 -11.57 4.77 4.21
N THR A 49 -10.80 3.73 4.52
CA THR A 49 -9.33 3.74 4.46
C THR A 49 -8.76 3.10 3.19
N ARG A 50 -9.62 2.80 2.22
CA ARG A 50 -9.23 2.13 0.97
C ARG A 50 -8.39 3.07 0.10
N ILE A 51 -7.45 2.48 -0.64
CA ILE A 51 -6.68 3.16 -1.67
C ILE A 51 -6.65 2.25 -2.89
N ASP A 52 -7.07 2.75 -4.04
CA ASP A 52 -6.94 2.04 -5.31
C ASP A 52 -5.70 2.52 -6.06
N VAL A 53 -4.98 1.58 -6.69
CA VAL A 53 -3.78 1.87 -7.47
C VAL A 53 -3.90 1.21 -8.84
N GLU A 54 -3.83 2.04 -9.87
CA GLU A 54 -3.80 1.62 -11.27
C GLU A 54 -2.49 2.09 -11.89
N VAL A 55 -1.96 1.29 -12.82
CA VAL A 55 -0.67 1.55 -13.43
C VAL A 55 -0.73 1.25 -14.92
N THR A 56 -0.19 2.17 -15.71
CA THR A 56 0.12 1.99 -17.13
C THR A 56 1.61 2.24 -17.36
N ASP A 57 2.08 2.11 -18.59
CA ASP A 57 3.49 2.38 -18.95
C ASP A 57 3.92 3.83 -18.67
N SER A 58 2.98 4.77 -18.56
CA SER A 58 3.26 6.21 -18.46
C SER A 58 2.61 6.93 -17.27
N LEU A 59 1.72 6.25 -16.54
CA LEU A 59 0.96 6.84 -15.44
C LEU A 59 0.74 5.86 -14.29
N ILE A 60 0.96 6.34 -13.07
CA ILE A 60 0.48 5.73 -11.83
C ILE A 60 -0.71 6.57 -11.34
N SER A 61 -1.89 5.96 -11.22
CA SER A 61 -3.07 6.59 -10.65
C SER A 61 -3.33 6.06 -9.24
N ILE A 62 -3.38 6.93 -8.25
CA ILE A 62 -3.59 6.62 -6.84
C ILE A 62 -4.89 7.30 -6.40
N ARG A 63 -5.85 6.52 -5.90
CA ARG A 63 -7.16 7.03 -5.45
C ARG A 63 -7.40 6.68 -3.99
N PRO A 64 -6.88 7.46 -3.03
CA PRO A 64 -7.14 7.24 -1.62
C PRO A 64 -8.50 7.82 -1.25
N LEU A 65 -9.27 7.07 -0.45
CA LEU A 65 -10.45 7.61 0.24
C LEU A 65 -9.99 8.42 1.47
N SER A 66 -10.80 9.37 1.92
CA SER A 66 -10.47 10.32 3.00
C SER A 66 -9.84 9.66 4.23
N GLY A 67 -10.44 8.57 4.70
CA GLY A 67 -9.99 7.88 5.91
C GLY A 67 -8.57 7.32 5.82
N ALA A 68 -8.02 7.16 4.60
CA ALA A 68 -6.65 6.70 4.41
C ALA A 68 -5.60 7.75 4.80
N LEU A 69 -5.96 9.04 4.81
CA LEU A 69 -5.07 10.17 5.08
C LEU A 69 -5.38 10.89 6.40
N GLU A 70 -6.56 10.64 6.97
CA GLU A 70 -7.08 11.34 8.15
C GLU A 70 -6.41 10.91 9.47
N ASP A 71 -6.27 11.86 10.40
CA ASP A 71 -5.91 11.59 11.79
C ASP A 71 -7.14 11.13 12.58
N THR A 72 -7.21 9.84 12.89
CA THR A 72 -8.31 9.27 13.68
C THR A 72 -8.40 9.81 15.11
N ARG A 73 -7.34 10.45 15.62
CA ARG A 73 -7.35 11.13 16.94
C ARG A 73 -7.82 12.58 16.83
N ARG A 74 -7.79 13.17 15.64
CA ARG A 74 -8.19 14.54 15.33
C ARG A 74 -9.06 14.53 14.07
N PRO A 75 -10.35 14.18 14.20
CA PRO A 75 -11.22 14.04 13.05
C PRO A 75 -11.21 15.27 12.15
N ARG A 76 -11.27 15.03 10.84
CA ARG A 76 -11.16 16.03 9.76
C ARG A 76 -9.83 16.77 9.73
N GLN A 77 -8.75 16.19 10.25
CA GLN A 77 -7.39 16.69 10.10
C GLN A 77 -6.53 15.67 9.36
N GLN A 78 -5.56 16.15 8.59
CA GLN A 78 -4.57 15.28 7.97
C GLN A 78 -3.64 14.65 8.99
N SER A 79 -3.34 13.37 8.82
CA SER A 79 -2.25 12.69 9.53
C SER A 79 -1.02 12.58 8.63
N GLU A 80 0.10 13.11 9.12
CA GLU A 80 1.41 12.99 8.46
C GLU A 80 1.80 11.52 8.26
N LEU A 81 1.66 10.71 9.31
CA LEU A 81 2.01 9.29 9.26
C LEU A 81 1.06 8.52 8.32
N ALA A 82 -0.25 8.77 8.39
CA ALA A 82 -1.21 8.07 7.53
C ALA A 82 -0.98 8.43 6.06
N THR A 83 -0.75 9.71 5.76
CA THR A 83 -0.42 10.18 4.40
C THR A 83 0.87 9.54 3.89
N THR A 84 1.91 9.49 4.72
CA THR A 84 3.19 8.87 4.36
C THR A 84 3.04 7.37 4.08
N LEU A 85 2.31 6.66 4.95
CA LEU A 85 2.01 5.24 4.73
C LEU A 85 1.17 5.00 3.49
N ALA A 86 0.15 5.82 3.23
CA ALA A 86 -0.69 5.72 2.04
C ALA A 86 0.16 5.84 0.77
N MET A 87 0.99 6.88 0.67
CA MET A 87 1.84 7.10 -0.51
C MET A 87 2.89 5.99 -0.66
N ALA A 88 3.53 5.57 0.43
CA ALA A 88 4.52 4.50 0.38
C ALA A 88 3.92 3.16 -0.03
N ARG A 89 2.74 2.81 0.49
CA ARG A 89 2.02 1.59 0.08
C ARG A 89 1.65 1.64 -1.39
N SER A 90 1.06 2.74 -1.84
CA SER A 90 0.61 2.88 -3.23
C SER A 90 1.76 2.85 -4.23
N LEU A 91 2.86 3.53 -3.93
CA LEU A 91 4.00 3.56 -4.85
C LEU A 91 4.81 2.27 -4.84
N LEU A 92 4.89 1.55 -3.71
CA LEU A 92 5.44 0.19 -3.70
C LEU A 92 4.56 -0.78 -4.49
N ARG A 93 3.24 -0.68 -4.36
CA ARG A 93 2.27 -1.44 -5.17
C ARG A 93 2.52 -1.21 -6.66
N ALA A 94 2.66 0.05 -7.06
CA ALA A 94 2.92 0.41 -8.44
C ALA A 94 4.30 -0.08 -8.92
N ARG A 95 5.34 0.07 -8.10
CA ARG A 95 6.70 -0.42 -8.39
C ARG A 95 6.72 -1.93 -8.61
N ASP A 96 5.99 -2.69 -7.78
CA ASP A 96 5.93 -4.14 -7.92
C ASP A 96 5.38 -4.52 -9.30
N ARG A 97 4.30 -3.87 -9.74
CA ARG A 97 3.69 -4.12 -11.06
C ARG A 97 4.60 -3.74 -12.21
N LEU A 98 5.30 -2.61 -12.11
CA LEU A 98 6.15 -2.11 -13.19
C LEU A 98 7.50 -2.82 -13.28
N ARG A 99 8.07 -3.21 -12.13
CA ARG A 99 9.51 -3.56 -12.02
C ARG A 99 9.80 -4.69 -11.04
N GLY A 100 8.80 -5.20 -10.32
CA GLY A 100 8.98 -6.18 -9.25
C GLY A 100 8.57 -7.61 -9.62
N GLY A 101 8.22 -7.90 -10.87
CA GLY A 101 7.75 -9.23 -11.27
C GLY A 101 6.27 -9.48 -10.95
N PHE A 102 5.45 -8.42 -10.87
CA PHE A 102 4.00 -8.49 -10.62
C PHE A 102 3.17 -8.07 -11.84
N GLU A 103 3.72 -8.14 -13.04
CA GLU A 103 3.04 -7.83 -14.30
C GLU A 103 1.79 -8.70 -14.51
N ASN A 104 1.81 -9.94 -14.02
CA ASN A 104 0.70 -10.89 -14.12
C ASN A 104 -0.18 -10.94 -12.85
N ALA A 105 0.07 -10.09 -11.86
CA ALA A 105 -0.77 -10.03 -10.67
C ALA A 105 -2.16 -9.47 -11.03
N PRO A 106 -3.27 -10.10 -10.59
CA PRO A 106 -4.62 -9.61 -10.86
C PRO A 106 -4.83 -8.15 -10.45
N LEU A 107 -5.88 -7.53 -10.97
CA LEU A 107 -6.28 -6.21 -10.52
C LEU A 107 -6.60 -6.24 -9.02
N ASP A 108 -6.42 -5.11 -8.32
CA ASP A 108 -6.63 -5.05 -6.87
C ASP A 108 -8.06 -5.47 -6.46
N THR A 109 -9.04 -5.22 -7.33
CA THR A 109 -10.45 -5.65 -7.16
C THR A 109 -10.70 -7.14 -7.36
N GLU A 110 -9.76 -7.86 -7.99
CA GLU A 110 -9.86 -9.28 -8.32
C GLU A 110 -9.05 -10.16 -7.36
N LEU A 111 -8.23 -9.54 -6.52
CA LEU A 111 -7.45 -10.27 -5.52
C LEU A 111 -8.36 -10.89 -4.47
N SER A 112 -8.09 -12.15 -4.15
CA SER A 112 -8.66 -12.75 -2.95
C SER A 112 -8.15 -12.04 -1.70
N LEU A 113 -8.93 -12.08 -0.61
CA LEU A 113 -8.52 -11.47 0.68
C LEU A 113 -7.15 -11.98 1.18
N PRO A 114 -6.81 -13.29 1.08
CA PRO A 114 -5.48 -13.79 1.45
C PRO A 114 -4.35 -13.22 0.59
N GLN A 115 -4.54 -13.16 -0.73
CA GLN A 115 -3.56 -12.58 -1.65
C GLN A 115 -3.31 -11.09 -1.35
N ALA A 116 -4.39 -10.32 -1.16
CA ALA A 116 -4.29 -8.92 -0.78
C ALA A 116 -3.52 -8.74 0.54
N ALA A 117 -3.82 -9.57 1.56
CA ALA A 117 -3.14 -9.52 2.84
C ALA A 117 -1.65 -9.92 2.77
N ALA A 118 -1.30 -10.90 1.92
CA ALA A 118 0.09 -11.30 1.69
C ALA A 118 0.89 -10.18 1.01
N TRP A 119 0.33 -9.54 -0.01
CA TRP A 119 0.97 -8.42 -0.69
C TRP A 119 1.09 -7.19 0.21
N ASP A 120 0.06 -6.88 0.99
CA ASP A 120 0.15 -5.83 2.03
C ASP A 120 1.28 -6.13 3.03
N THR A 121 1.43 -7.38 3.47
CA THR A 121 2.51 -7.78 4.38
C THR A 121 3.88 -7.54 3.76
N TYR A 122 4.06 -7.92 2.49
CA TYR A 122 5.30 -7.72 1.74
C TYR A 122 5.63 -6.23 1.56
N ILE A 123 4.64 -5.41 1.24
CA ILE A 123 4.78 -3.94 1.13
C ILE A 123 5.16 -3.34 2.49
N LEU A 124 4.42 -3.65 3.55
CA LEU A 124 4.64 -3.10 4.89
C LEU A 124 6.02 -3.47 5.45
N GLY A 125 6.48 -4.70 5.20
CA GLY A 125 7.84 -5.13 5.53
C GLY A 125 8.92 -4.28 4.85
N ARG A 126 8.73 -3.91 3.58
CA ARG A 126 9.65 -3.00 2.87
C ARG A 126 9.57 -1.55 3.34
N ILE A 127 8.38 -1.08 3.73
CA ILE A 127 8.21 0.27 4.31
C ILE A 127 9.02 0.43 5.60
N THR A 128 9.17 -0.62 6.41
CA THR A 128 10.00 -0.54 7.64
C THR A 128 11.47 -0.21 7.37
N ARG A 129 11.97 -0.58 6.18
CA ARG A 129 13.33 -0.27 5.72
C ARG A 129 13.47 1.16 5.17
N MET A 130 12.36 1.87 4.99
CA MET A 130 12.30 3.28 4.57
C MET A 130 12.28 4.24 5.76
N ASN A 131 12.49 3.76 7.00
CA ASN A 131 12.42 4.54 8.23
C ASN A 131 11.03 5.19 8.47
N ILE A 132 9.96 4.53 7.98
CA ILE A 132 8.57 4.92 8.21
C ILE A 132 8.00 3.98 9.29
N GLU A 133 7.33 4.54 10.29
CA GLU A 133 6.73 3.75 11.36
C GLU A 133 5.63 2.84 10.83
N VAL A 134 5.75 1.53 11.08
CA VAL A 134 4.73 0.54 10.76
C VAL A 134 4.40 -0.29 11.99
N LYS A 135 3.11 -0.50 12.24
CA LYS A 135 2.62 -1.38 13.31
C LYS A 135 2.68 -2.84 12.89
N LYS A 136 3.84 -3.50 13.03
CA LYS A 136 4.06 -4.91 12.66
C LYS A 136 2.99 -5.86 13.25
N GLN A 137 2.60 -5.65 14.50
CA GLN A 137 1.56 -6.46 15.16
C GLN A 137 0.19 -6.34 14.48
N ALA A 138 -0.17 -5.16 13.96
CA ALA A 138 -1.41 -4.98 13.22
C ALA A 138 -1.37 -5.68 11.85
N ALA A 139 -0.20 -5.66 11.20
CA ALA A 139 0.02 -6.40 9.95
C ALA A 139 -0.07 -7.92 10.16
N LEU A 140 0.58 -8.44 11.22
CA LEU A 140 0.51 -9.85 11.61
C LEU A 140 -0.93 -10.28 11.92
N TYR A 141 -1.67 -9.46 12.66
CA TYR A 141 -3.08 -9.71 12.94
C TYR A 141 -3.93 -9.77 11.67
N ASN A 142 -3.74 -8.84 10.74
CA ASN A 142 -4.43 -8.88 9.45
C ASN A 142 -4.04 -10.15 8.67
N PHE A 143 -2.77 -10.51 8.61
CA PHE A 143 -2.32 -11.73 7.92
C PHE A 143 -2.98 -12.99 8.50
N ARG A 144 -2.98 -13.15 9.83
CA ARG A 144 -3.62 -14.26 10.55
C ARG A 144 -5.13 -14.34 10.34
N ASN A 145 -5.83 -13.20 10.25
CA ASN A 145 -7.26 -13.19 9.93
C ASN A 145 -7.60 -13.79 8.56
N ARG A 146 -6.59 -13.97 7.68
CA ARG A 146 -6.78 -14.49 6.32
C ARG A 146 -6.09 -15.84 6.12
N HIS A 147 -5.10 -16.18 6.96
CA HIS A 147 -4.31 -17.41 6.83
C HIS A 147 -4.32 -18.28 8.10
N GLY A 148 -5.12 -17.95 9.12
CA GLY A 148 -5.20 -18.69 10.37
C GLY A 148 -4.25 -18.20 11.48
N PHE A 149 -4.61 -18.50 12.72
CA PHE A 149 -3.84 -18.20 13.94
C PHE A 149 -3.04 -19.44 14.37
N ASN A 150 -1.88 -19.65 13.77
CA ASN A 150 -0.99 -20.77 14.07
C ASN A 150 0.47 -20.43 13.72
N ASP A 151 1.41 -21.27 14.20
CA ASP A 151 2.85 -21.06 14.03
C ASP A 151 3.30 -21.09 12.56
N ALA A 152 2.62 -21.87 11.71
CA ALA A 152 2.94 -21.95 10.29
C ALA A 152 2.63 -20.61 9.58
N SER A 153 1.50 -19.99 9.89
CA SER A 153 1.12 -18.67 9.38
C SER A 153 2.04 -17.57 9.88
N ASP A 154 2.49 -17.65 11.13
CA ASP A 154 3.49 -16.72 11.69
C ASP A 154 4.85 -16.84 10.99
N HIS A 155 5.28 -18.08 10.74
CA HIS A 155 6.53 -18.34 10.02
C HIS A 155 6.49 -17.76 8.60
N VAL A 156 5.40 -17.97 7.86
CA VAL A 156 5.26 -17.40 6.51
C VAL A 156 5.14 -15.88 6.56
N PHE A 157 4.45 -15.31 7.54
CA PHE A 157 4.43 -13.86 7.75
C PHE A 157 5.84 -13.30 7.90
N GLU A 158 6.67 -13.87 8.78
CA GLU A 158 8.05 -13.42 8.97
C GLU A 158 8.90 -13.58 7.70
N LYS A 159 8.69 -14.66 6.94
CA LYS A 159 9.35 -14.83 5.64
C LYS A 159 8.95 -13.72 4.66
N ILE A 160 7.66 -13.41 4.55
CA ILE A 160 7.17 -12.37 3.64
C ILE A 160 7.64 -10.98 4.08
N TRP A 161 7.58 -10.69 5.38
CA TRP A 161 7.94 -9.40 5.97
C TRP A 161 9.40 -9.02 5.73
N ASN A 162 10.31 -10.00 5.87
CA ASN A 162 11.74 -9.77 5.80
C ASN A 162 12.34 -9.94 4.40
N ALA A 163 11.55 -10.35 3.39
CA ALA A 163 12.05 -10.59 2.04
C ALA A 163 12.45 -9.30 1.31
N ASP A 164 13.53 -9.35 0.53
CA ASP A 164 13.96 -8.23 -0.33
C ASP A 164 13.18 -8.17 -1.64
N SER A 165 12.89 -9.33 -2.22
CA SER A 165 12.17 -9.46 -3.48
C SER A 165 11.35 -10.74 -3.51
N PHE A 166 10.18 -10.66 -4.13
CA PHE A 166 9.42 -11.79 -4.64
C PHE A 166 8.94 -11.45 -6.04
N THR A 167 8.64 -12.47 -6.85
CA THR A 167 7.69 -12.33 -7.96
C THR A 167 6.26 -12.50 -7.45
N TRP A 168 5.27 -12.14 -8.28
CA TRP A 168 3.87 -12.39 -7.94
C TRP A 168 3.59 -13.88 -7.68
N ASP A 169 4.10 -14.76 -8.53
CA ASP A 169 3.86 -16.20 -8.43
C ASP A 169 4.43 -16.77 -7.12
N GLU A 170 5.61 -16.33 -6.70
CA GLU A 170 6.21 -16.74 -5.43
C GLU A 170 5.37 -16.29 -4.24
N LEU A 171 4.94 -15.02 -4.23
CA LEU A 171 4.12 -14.48 -3.15
C LEU A 171 2.74 -15.16 -3.10
N SER A 172 2.12 -15.36 -4.25
CA SER A 172 0.81 -16.03 -4.37
C SER A 172 0.91 -17.50 -3.93
N ALA A 173 1.97 -18.20 -4.30
CA ALA A 173 2.23 -19.57 -3.84
C ALA A 173 2.44 -19.64 -2.32
N LEU A 174 3.18 -18.70 -1.73
CA LEU A 174 3.34 -18.61 -0.27
C LEU A 174 1.98 -18.40 0.42
N SER A 175 1.15 -17.49 -0.08
CA SER A 175 -0.21 -17.27 0.45
C SER A 175 -1.06 -18.54 0.37
N ALA A 176 -1.13 -19.19 -0.80
CA ALA A 176 -1.91 -20.40 -1.00
C ALA A 176 -1.45 -21.58 -0.13
N ASN A 177 -0.14 -21.81 -0.04
CA ASN A 177 0.43 -22.88 0.81
C ASN A 177 0.19 -22.64 2.29
N THR A 178 0.08 -21.38 2.73
CA THR A 178 -0.25 -21.09 4.13
C THR A 178 -1.68 -21.48 4.46
N LEU A 179 -2.62 -21.25 3.53
CA LEU A 179 -4.02 -21.66 3.71
C LEU A 179 -4.15 -23.17 3.88
N THR A 180 -3.42 -23.97 3.10
CA THR A 180 -3.47 -25.43 3.20
C THR A 180 -2.89 -25.97 4.51
N LEU A 181 -1.90 -25.28 5.09
CA LEU A 181 -1.34 -25.62 6.40
C LEU A 181 -2.24 -25.21 7.58
N SER A 182 -3.17 -24.29 7.34
CA SER A 182 -4.09 -23.75 8.35
C SER A 182 -5.46 -24.43 8.40
N ALA A 183 -5.77 -25.27 7.40
CA ALA A 183 -6.99 -26.07 7.29
C ALA A 183 -6.87 -27.39 8.07
#